data_AF-A0A0M2V3U3-F1
#
_entry.id   AF-A0A0M2V3U3-F1
#
_cell.length_a   1.000
_cell.length_b   1.000
_cell.length_c   1.000
_cell.angle_alpha   90.00
_cell.angle_beta   90.00
_cell.angle_gamma   90.00
#
_symmetry.space_group_name_H-M   'P 1'
#
loop_
_entity.id
_entity.type
_entity.pdbx_description
1 polymer ?
#
loop_
_entity_poly.entity_id
_entity_poly.type
_entity_poly.pdbx_seq_one_letter_code
_entity_poly.pdbx_strand_id
1 'polypeptide(L)'
;MKELIGGRYLVNNDGTVTDIQTNITWQRCSVGQTWTGETCAGEATRFKWYDAIQLSKDGWRLPTVDELDTLVFCGSGHRMPSIRPNGQFVSEANGFCKGDYVRPTINQLYFPNTPENAFWSSTPGPYGSDGGWYVGFGSGVVVYGASYFNYKVRLVRAEQ
;
A
#
# COMPACT_ATOMS: atom_id res chain seq x y z
N MET A 1 17.13 -2.85 -18.26
CA MET A 1 18.00 -3.39 -17.19
C MET A 1 17.19 -3.25 -15.91
N LYS A 2 16.92 -4.34 -15.18
CA LYS A 2 16.28 -4.24 -13.87
C LYS A 2 17.33 -3.79 -12.86
N GLU A 3 17.03 -2.77 -12.06
CA GLU A 3 18.00 -2.20 -11.12
C GLU A 3 17.53 -2.44 -9.68
N LEU A 4 18.42 -2.99 -8.86
CA LEU A 4 18.20 -3.08 -7.42
C LEU A 4 18.70 -1.78 -6.80
N ILE A 5 17.80 -0.84 -6.58
CA ILE A 5 18.10 0.35 -5.81
C ILE A 5 17.73 0.02 -4.35
N GLY A 6 18.56 0.42 -3.38
CA GLY A 6 18.22 0.31 -1.94
C GLY A 6 17.94 -1.10 -1.38
N GLY A 7 18.27 -2.17 -2.10
CA GLY A 7 18.41 -3.53 -1.58
C GLY A 7 17.15 -4.41 -1.46
N ARG A 8 15.93 -3.87 -1.55
CA ARG A 8 14.67 -4.66 -1.48
C ARG A 8 13.83 -4.63 -2.75
N TYR A 9 13.90 -3.52 -3.49
CA TYR A 9 13.00 -3.26 -4.60
C TYR A 9 13.76 -3.30 -5.92
N LEU A 10 13.37 -4.24 -6.78
CA LEU A 10 13.86 -4.37 -8.15
C LEU A 10 12.97 -3.55 -9.06
N VAL A 11 13.48 -2.44 -9.58
CA VAL A 11 12.71 -1.56 -10.48
C VAL A 11 12.63 -2.19 -11.87
N ASN A 12 11.41 -2.32 -12.39
CA ASN A 12 11.15 -2.81 -13.73
C ASN A 12 10.94 -1.63 -14.70
N ASN A 13 11.23 -1.83 -15.98
CA ASN A 13 11.15 -0.80 -17.02
C ASN A 13 9.72 -0.54 -17.52
N ASP A 14 8.69 -1.02 -16.83
CA ASP A 14 7.29 -1.00 -17.23
C ASP A 14 6.38 -0.28 -16.20
N GLY A 15 6.97 0.53 -15.32
CA GLY A 15 6.22 1.22 -14.27
C GLY A 15 5.82 0.32 -13.10
N THR A 16 6.46 -0.84 -12.96
CA THR A 16 6.29 -1.74 -11.82
C THR A 16 7.58 -1.87 -11.01
N VAL A 17 7.46 -2.41 -9.80
CA VAL A 17 8.59 -2.70 -8.92
C VAL A 17 8.36 -4.03 -8.23
N THR A 18 9.35 -4.91 -8.26
CA THR A 18 9.29 -6.21 -7.61
C THR A 18 9.94 -6.13 -6.24
N ASP A 19 9.18 -6.47 -5.20
CA ASP A 19 9.70 -6.67 -3.86
C ASP A 19 10.31 -8.06 -3.75
N ILE A 20 11.64 -8.13 -3.67
CA ILE A 20 12.36 -9.42 -3.69
C ILE A 20 12.23 -10.19 -2.37
N GLN A 21 11.78 -9.54 -1.29
CA GLN A 21 11.57 -10.22 -0.01
C GLN A 21 10.24 -10.98 0.01
N THR A 22 9.20 -10.39 -0.58
CA THR A 22 7.85 -10.99 -0.61
C THR A 22 7.54 -11.67 -1.94
N ASN A 23 8.40 -11.49 -2.95
CA ASN A 23 8.19 -11.92 -4.34
C ASN A 23 6.87 -11.38 -4.95
N ILE A 24 6.54 -10.12 -4.62
CA ILE A 24 5.34 -9.43 -5.09
C ILE A 24 5.75 -8.29 -6.00
N THR A 25 5.13 -8.22 -7.17
CA THR A 25 5.28 -7.10 -8.10
C THR A 25 4.16 -6.09 -7.87
N TRP A 26 4.55 -4.85 -7.59
CA TRP A 26 3.68 -3.72 -7.33
C TRP A 26 3.62 -2.79 -8.54
N GLN A 27 2.46 -2.22 -8.81
CA GLN A 27 2.43 -1.01 -9.64
C GLN A 27 3.14 0.13 -8.88
N ARG A 28 3.97 0.93 -9.58
CA ARG A 28 4.64 2.11 -8.99
C ARG A 28 3.70 3.29 -8.85
N CYS A 29 2.69 3.39 -9.71
CA CYS A 29 1.62 4.38 -9.61
C CYS A 29 0.40 3.84 -8.87
N SER A 30 -0.29 4.72 -8.16
CA SER A 30 -1.61 4.41 -7.62
C SER A 30 -2.63 4.36 -8.75
N VAL A 31 -3.73 3.64 -8.57
CA VAL A 31 -4.82 3.62 -9.56
C VAL A 31 -5.35 5.05 -9.77
N GLY A 32 -5.49 5.46 -11.03
CA GLY A 32 -5.85 6.83 -11.44
C GLY A 32 -4.67 7.70 -11.86
N GLN A 33 -3.46 7.35 -11.45
CA GLN A 33 -2.23 8.00 -11.92
C GLN A 33 -1.66 7.27 -13.14
N THR A 34 -0.84 7.97 -13.92
CA THR A 34 -0.20 7.43 -15.12
C THR A 34 1.32 7.43 -14.97
N TRP A 35 1.96 6.30 -15.27
CA TRP A 35 3.42 6.21 -15.32
C TRP A 35 3.95 6.97 -16.54
N THR A 36 4.91 7.87 -16.32
CA THR A 36 5.49 8.74 -17.36
C THR A 36 6.82 8.22 -17.91
N GLY A 37 7.32 7.10 -17.39
CA GLY A 37 8.70 6.63 -17.61
C GLY A 37 9.63 6.95 -16.45
N GLU A 38 9.34 8.00 -15.68
CA GLU A 38 10.16 8.44 -14.54
C GLU A 38 9.35 8.58 -13.25
N THR A 39 8.14 9.14 -13.35
CA THR A 39 7.27 9.43 -12.21
C THR A 39 5.80 9.13 -12.51
N CYS A 40 4.94 9.26 -11.50
CA CYS A 40 3.50 9.10 -11.63
C CYS A 40 2.83 10.48 -11.78
N ALA A 41 2.19 10.72 -12.93
CA ALA A 41 1.46 11.95 -13.20
C ALA A 41 -0.03 11.80 -12.89
N GLY A 42 -0.68 12.91 -12.54
CA GLY A 42 -2.11 12.96 -12.22
C GLY A 42 -2.43 12.59 -10.77
N GLU A 43 -3.73 12.58 -10.48
CA GLU A 43 -4.28 12.33 -9.16
C GLU A 43 -4.70 10.87 -8.99
N ALA A 44 -4.41 10.29 -7.83
CA ALA A 44 -4.88 8.96 -7.48
C ALA A 44 -6.40 8.96 -7.25
N THR A 45 -7.11 8.11 -7.99
CA THR A 45 -8.56 7.94 -7.89
C THR A 45 -8.92 7.32 -6.55
N ARG A 46 -10.07 7.73 -6.00
CA ARG A 46 -10.61 7.19 -4.75
C ARG A 46 -11.78 6.28 -5.05
N PHE A 47 -11.87 5.18 -4.32
CA PHE A 47 -12.87 4.14 -4.48
C PHE A 47 -13.51 3.80 -3.15
N LYS A 48 -14.81 3.46 -3.18
CA LYS A 48 -15.43 2.69 -2.10
C LYS A 48 -14.84 1.28 -2.07
N TRP A 49 -14.93 0.62 -0.93
CA TRP A 49 -14.21 -0.64 -0.74
C TRP A 49 -14.67 -1.75 -1.72
N TYR A 50 -15.98 -1.91 -1.92
CA TYR A 50 -16.50 -2.90 -2.87
C TYR A 50 -16.09 -2.60 -4.31
N ASP A 51 -16.12 -1.34 -4.73
CA ASP A 51 -15.67 -0.93 -6.07
C ASP A 51 -14.17 -1.18 -6.24
N ALA A 52 -13.38 -0.94 -5.19
CA ALA A 52 -11.95 -1.17 -5.18
C ALA A 52 -11.63 -2.66 -5.42
N ILE A 53 -12.32 -3.59 -4.74
CA ILE A 53 -12.11 -5.03 -4.93
C ILE A 53 -12.29 -5.46 -6.39
N GLN A 54 -13.23 -4.85 -7.11
CA GLN A 54 -13.51 -5.15 -8.52
C GLN A 54 -12.42 -4.69 -9.49
N LEU A 55 -11.41 -3.93 -9.03
CA LEU A 55 -10.26 -3.54 -9.86
C LEU A 55 -9.30 -4.70 -10.15
N SER A 56 -9.52 -5.87 -9.56
CA SER A 56 -8.69 -7.05 -9.77
C SER A 56 -8.94 -7.64 -11.17
N LYS A 57 -8.01 -7.39 -12.10
CA LYS A 57 -8.13 -7.79 -13.51
C LYS A 57 -6.76 -8.08 -14.12
N ASP A 58 -6.71 -8.99 -15.09
CA ASP A 58 -5.52 -9.27 -15.91
C ASP A 58 -4.27 -9.63 -15.07
N GLY A 59 -4.49 -10.39 -13.99
CA GLY A 59 -3.45 -10.83 -13.05
C GLY A 59 -3.11 -9.82 -11.94
N TRP A 60 -3.61 -8.59 -12.04
CA TRP A 60 -3.52 -7.59 -10.98
C TRP A 60 -4.66 -7.76 -9.96
N ARG A 61 -4.36 -7.49 -8.69
CA ARG A 61 -5.32 -7.53 -7.59
C ARG A 61 -5.05 -6.45 -6.57
N LEU A 62 -6.01 -6.22 -5.69
CA LEU A 62 -5.75 -5.49 -4.46
C LEU A 62 -4.80 -6.30 -3.56
N PRO A 63 -3.84 -5.65 -2.89
CA PRO A 63 -3.01 -6.29 -1.89
C PRO A 63 -3.83 -6.68 -0.67
N THR A 64 -3.41 -7.73 0.03
CA THR A 64 -3.88 -7.94 1.40
C THR A 64 -3.35 -6.82 2.30
N VAL A 65 -3.94 -6.66 3.49
CA VAL A 65 -3.46 -5.65 4.44
C VAL A 65 -2.02 -5.92 4.86
N ASP A 66 -1.62 -7.19 4.99
CA ASP A 66 -0.25 -7.54 5.38
C ASP A 66 0.75 -7.20 4.28
N GLU A 67 0.39 -7.42 3.02
CA GLU A 67 1.22 -7.00 1.88
C GLU A 67 1.36 -5.47 1.83
N LEU A 68 0.25 -4.74 1.97
CA LEU A 68 0.23 -3.28 1.91
C LEU A 68 0.99 -2.63 3.07
N ASP A 69 0.90 -3.22 4.27
CA ASP A 69 1.65 -2.82 5.46
C ASP A 69 3.17 -2.87 5.22
N THR A 70 3.64 -3.84 4.43
CA THR A 70 5.07 -3.97 4.13
C THR A 70 5.66 -2.81 3.33
N LEU A 71 4.83 -1.98 2.70
CA LEU A 71 5.25 -0.77 2.00
C LEU A 71 5.50 0.41 2.93
N VAL A 72 5.06 0.33 4.19
CA VAL A 72 5.25 1.42 5.13
C VAL A 72 6.73 1.57 5.45
N PHE A 73 7.25 2.75 5.14
CA PHE A 73 8.62 3.14 5.39
C PHE A 73 8.65 4.33 6.35
N CYS A 74 9.18 4.10 7.55
CA CYS A 74 9.39 5.16 8.53
C CYS A 74 10.80 5.74 8.34
N GLY A 75 10.90 6.97 7.83
CA GLY A 75 12.19 7.64 7.62
C GLY A 75 13.02 7.81 8.90
N SER A 76 12.37 7.79 10.06
CA SER A 76 13.01 7.78 11.38
C SER A 76 13.67 6.44 11.74
N GLY A 77 13.41 5.37 10.98
CA GLY A 77 13.79 3.99 11.30
C GLY A 77 12.91 3.31 12.37
N HIS A 78 11.97 4.03 12.97
CA HIS A 78 11.19 3.53 14.10
C HIS A 78 9.73 3.28 13.71
N ARG A 79 9.38 2.01 13.44
CA ARG A 79 8.01 1.54 13.21
C ARG A 79 7.51 0.81 14.45
N MET A 80 6.33 1.21 14.94
CA MET A 80 5.63 0.45 15.97
C MET A 80 5.15 -0.89 15.44
N PRO A 81 4.98 -1.91 16.30
CA PRO A 81 4.42 -3.18 15.90
C PRO A 81 3.08 -3.01 15.20
N SER A 82 2.90 -3.75 14.10
CA SER A 82 1.64 -3.91 13.38
C SER A 82 1.29 -5.38 13.45
N ILE A 83 0.36 -5.75 14.33
CA ILE A 83 -0.06 -7.15 14.51
C ILE A 83 -1.57 -7.26 14.43
N ARG A 84 -2.01 -8.35 13.82
CA ARG A 84 -3.42 -8.67 13.60
C ARG A 84 -3.69 -10.13 14.01
N PRO A 85 -3.63 -10.47 15.30
CA PRO A 85 -3.83 -11.85 15.74
C PRO A 85 -5.21 -12.34 15.29
N ASN A 86 -5.24 -13.40 14.50
CA ASN A 86 -6.48 -13.93 13.90
C ASN A 86 -7.28 -12.86 13.11
N GLY A 87 -6.60 -11.89 12.51
CA GLY A 87 -7.22 -10.79 11.76
C GLY A 87 -7.93 -9.74 12.62
N GLN A 88 -7.74 -9.75 13.94
CA GLN A 88 -8.38 -8.82 14.88
C GLN A 88 -7.59 -7.51 15.02
N PHE A 89 -8.29 -6.44 15.38
CA PHE A 89 -7.67 -5.14 15.63
C PHE A 89 -7.09 -5.04 17.05
N VAL A 90 -5.86 -4.54 17.14
CA VAL A 90 -5.16 -4.27 18.40
C VAL A 90 -4.69 -2.82 18.37
N SER A 91 -5.27 -1.98 19.22
CA SER A 91 -5.05 -0.53 19.17
C SER A 91 -3.62 -0.12 19.48
N GLU A 92 -2.95 -0.87 20.35
CA GLU A 92 -1.59 -0.68 20.83
C GLU A 92 -0.53 -1.11 19.79
N ALA A 93 -0.96 -1.88 18.79
CA ALA A 93 -0.11 -2.47 17.78
C ALA A 93 -0.74 -2.39 16.38
N ASN A 94 -1.30 -1.22 16.07
CA ASN A 94 -1.85 -0.86 14.77
C ASN A 94 -0.82 -0.25 13.80
N GLY A 95 0.48 -0.38 14.13
CA GLY A 95 1.62 -0.03 13.30
C GLY A 95 1.69 1.42 12.85
N PHE A 96 2.47 2.29 13.49
CA PHE A 96 2.69 3.67 13.03
C PHE A 96 4.16 4.08 13.17
N CYS A 97 4.58 5.12 12.46
CA CYS A 97 5.93 5.66 12.55
C CYS A 97 6.11 6.55 13.78
N LYS A 98 7.23 6.38 14.49
CA LYS A 98 7.62 7.16 15.67
C LYS A 98 8.77 8.11 15.37
N GLY A 99 8.85 9.20 16.14
CA GLY A 99 9.91 10.21 16.02
C GLY A 99 9.77 11.08 14.78
N ASP A 100 10.89 11.65 14.33
CA ASP A 100 10.93 12.56 13.19
C ASP A 100 10.95 11.77 11.87
N TYR A 101 9.77 11.39 11.38
CA TYR A 101 9.61 10.71 10.12
C TYR A 101 9.06 11.66 9.04
N VAL A 102 9.49 11.43 7.80
CA VAL A 102 8.96 12.17 6.63
C VAL A 102 7.62 11.58 6.18
N ARG A 103 6.74 12.46 5.70
CA ARG A 103 5.46 12.10 5.08
C ARG A 103 5.55 12.26 3.57
N PRO A 104 4.93 11.36 2.80
CA PRO A 104 4.25 10.14 3.23
C PRO A 104 5.23 9.05 3.71
N THR A 105 4.77 8.16 4.58
CA THR A 105 5.53 7.04 5.17
C THR A 105 5.64 5.85 4.21
N ILE A 106 6.10 6.11 2.99
CA ILE A 106 6.36 5.14 1.93
C ILE A 106 7.53 5.65 1.11
N ASN A 107 8.38 4.76 0.62
CA ASN A 107 9.56 5.16 -0.11
C ASN A 107 9.19 5.73 -1.50
N GLN A 108 9.26 7.06 -1.62
CA GLN A 108 8.93 7.81 -2.84
C GLN A 108 9.84 7.49 -4.04
N LEU A 109 11.02 6.90 -3.81
CA LEU A 109 11.90 6.46 -4.89
C LEU A 109 11.29 5.29 -5.68
N TYR A 110 10.55 4.40 -5.01
CA TYR A 110 9.90 3.23 -5.63
C TYR A 110 8.42 3.49 -5.93
N PHE A 111 7.77 4.34 -5.14
CA PHE A 111 6.35 4.66 -5.23
C PHE A 111 6.14 6.17 -5.35
N PRO A 112 6.57 6.79 -6.46
CA PRO A 112 6.59 8.24 -6.61
C PRO A 112 5.18 8.82 -6.62
N ASN A 113 5.06 10.05 -6.10
CA ASN A 113 3.81 10.80 -5.99
C ASN A 113 2.69 9.99 -5.31
N THR A 114 3.05 9.13 -4.34
CA THR A 114 2.05 8.46 -3.49
C THR A 114 1.51 9.46 -2.47
N PRO A 115 0.20 9.72 -2.42
CA PRO A 115 -0.36 10.64 -1.43
C PRO A 115 -0.33 10.05 -0.02
N GLU A 116 -0.23 10.90 1.00
CA GLU A 116 -0.19 10.50 2.42
C GLU A 116 -1.53 10.00 3.01
N ASN A 117 -2.54 9.71 2.18
CA ASN A 117 -3.86 9.29 2.66
C ASN A 117 -3.97 7.76 2.81
N ALA A 118 -5.20 7.30 3.07
CA ALA A 118 -5.55 5.90 3.18
C ALA A 118 -5.57 5.17 1.82
N PHE A 119 -5.11 3.92 1.85
CA PHE A 119 -5.13 2.97 0.74
C PHE A 119 -5.84 1.68 1.15
N TRP A 120 -6.87 1.31 0.39
CA TRP A 120 -7.62 0.07 0.64
C TRP A 120 -6.76 -1.17 0.40
N SER A 121 -6.98 -2.18 1.24
CA SER A 121 -6.60 -3.56 0.98
C SER A 121 -7.81 -4.41 0.60
N SER A 122 -7.57 -5.61 0.10
CA SER A 122 -8.60 -6.64 -0.13
C SER A 122 -9.04 -7.34 1.15
N THR A 123 -8.34 -7.16 2.28
CA THR A 123 -8.66 -7.84 3.54
C THR A 123 -9.93 -7.24 4.16
N PRO A 124 -10.99 -8.04 4.38
CA PRO A 124 -12.20 -7.58 5.06
C PRO A 124 -11.90 -7.11 6.48
N GLY A 125 -12.63 -6.08 6.94
CA GLY A 125 -12.49 -5.57 8.30
C GLY A 125 -12.89 -6.63 9.35
N PRO A 126 -12.40 -6.51 10.59
CA PRO A 126 -12.75 -7.43 11.67
C PRO A 126 -14.19 -7.23 12.13
N TYR A 127 -14.68 -8.12 12.99
CA TYR A 127 -15.97 -7.99 13.72
C TYR A 127 -17.22 -7.84 12.82
N GLY A 128 -17.18 -8.36 11.60
CA GLY A 128 -18.31 -8.23 10.65
C GLY A 128 -18.45 -6.83 10.05
N SER A 129 -17.37 -6.04 10.05
CA SER A 129 -17.30 -4.75 9.35
C SER A 129 -17.74 -4.88 7.89
N ASP A 130 -18.50 -3.90 7.40
CA ASP A 130 -18.97 -3.83 6.02
C ASP A 130 -17.85 -3.47 5.03
N GLY A 131 -16.79 -2.81 5.50
CA GLY A 131 -15.61 -2.47 4.70
C GLY A 131 -14.37 -3.32 4.97
N GLY A 132 -13.20 -2.75 4.70
CA GLY A 132 -11.91 -3.44 4.73
C GLY A 132 -10.88 -2.82 5.65
N TRP A 133 -9.72 -3.45 5.69
CA TRP A 133 -8.50 -2.84 6.23
C TRP A 133 -7.87 -1.88 5.23
N TYR A 134 -7.19 -0.86 5.74
CA TYR A 134 -6.43 0.10 4.96
C TYR A 134 -5.15 0.53 5.69
N VAL A 135 -4.17 1.00 4.91
CA VAL A 135 -2.96 1.66 5.42
C VAL A 135 -3.05 3.16 5.16
N GLY A 136 -2.80 3.98 6.18
CA GLY A 136 -2.71 5.43 6.07
C GLY A 136 -1.26 5.91 5.99
N PHE A 137 -0.79 6.33 4.81
CA PHE A 137 0.60 6.74 4.63
C PHE A 137 0.99 8.09 5.25
N GLY A 138 0.09 8.78 5.98
CA GLY A 138 0.44 9.99 6.73
C GLY A 138 1.15 9.69 8.06
N SER A 139 0.95 8.48 8.59
CA SER A 139 1.61 8.01 9.81
C SER A 139 2.03 6.54 9.72
N GLY A 140 1.67 5.85 8.65
CA GLY A 140 1.93 4.44 8.47
C GLY A 140 0.93 3.53 9.19
N VAL A 141 -0.15 4.09 9.74
CA VAL A 141 -1.17 3.39 10.54
C VAL A 141 -1.89 2.34 9.73
N VAL A 142 -2.22 1.21 10.36
CA VAL A 142 -3.02 0.15 9.76
C VAL A 142 -4.27 -0.12 10.58
N VAL A 143 -5.42 0.22 9.99
CA VAL A 143 -6.72 0.17 10.65
C VAL A 143 -7.79 -0.30 9.65
N TYR A 144 -9.05 -0.32 10.04
CA TYR A 144 -10.16 -0.68 9.18
C TYR A 144 -11.16 0.47 9.06
N GLY A 145 -11.98 0.46 8.01
CA GLY A 145 -12.97 1.49 7.75
C GLY A 145 -14.19 0.93 7.03
N ALA A 146 -15.30 1.65 7.13
CA ALA A 146 -16.56 1.27 6.49
C ALA A 146 -16.49 1.33 4.95
N SER A 147 -17.31 0.53 4.29
CA SER A 147 -17.26 0.33 2.83
C SER A 147 -17.51 1.59 2.01
N TYR A 148 -18.23 2.56 2.57
CA TYR A 148 -18.61 3.80 1.91
C TYR A 148 -17.51 4.88 1.89
N PHE A 149 -16.41 4.68 2.63
CA PHE A 149 -15.29 5.61 2.58
C PHE A 149 -14.51 5.48 1.26
N ASN A 150 -14.04 6.62 0.77
CA ASN A 150 -13.35 6.71 -0.51
C ASN A 150 -11.83 6.80 -0.30
N TYR A 151 -11.14 5.68 -0.49
CA TYR A 151 -9.69 5.57 -0.35
C TYR A 151 -9.01 5.17 -1.66
N LYS A 152 -7.69 5.36 -1.72
CA LYS A 152 -6.89 5.09 -2.91
C LYS A 152 -6.55 3.60 -2.99
N VAL A 153 -6.04 3.16 -4.14
CA VAL A 153 -5.67 1.76 -4.38
C VAL A 153 -4.32 1.71 -5.07
N ARG A 154 -3.53 0.70 -4.73
CA ARG A 154 -2.32 0.30 -5.43
C ARG A 154 -2.41 -1.19 -5.69
N LEU A 155 -2.20 -1.62 -6.93
CA LEU A 155 -2.37 -3.02 -7.30
C LEU A 155 -1.07 -3.80 -7.19
N VAL A 156 -1.22 -5.10 -6.97
CA VAL A 156 -0.14 -6.07 -6.90
C VAL A 156 -0.44 -7.29 -7.75
N ARG A 157 0.59 -8.06 -8.06
CA ARG A 157 0.50 -9.43 -8.55
C ARG A 157 1.63 -10.26 -7.96
N ALA A 158 1.39 -11.55 -7.76
CA ALA A 158 2.47 -12.48 -7.47
C ALA A 158 3.27 -12.74 -8.75
N GLU A 159 4.59 -12.91 -8.64
CA GLU A 159 5.38 -13.49 -9.74
C GLU A 159 5.04 -14.99 -9.86
N GLN A 160 4.98 -15.49 -11.11
CA GLN A 160 4.79 -16.91 -11.42
C GLN A 160 6.09 -17.69 -11.28
#